data_AF-A0A4R2CDN8-F1
#
_entry.id   AF-A0A4R2CDN8-F1
#
_cell.length_a   1.000
_cell.length_b   1.000
_cell.length_c   1.000
_cell.angle_alpha   90.00
_cell.angle_beta   90.00
_cell.angle_gamma   90.00
#
_symmetry.space_group_name_H-M   'P 1'
#
loop_
_entity.id
_entity.type
_entity.pdbx_description
1 polymer ?
#
loop_
_entity_poly.entity_id
_entity_poly.type
_entity_poly.pdbx_seq_one_letter_code
_entity_poly.pdbx_strand_id
1 'polypeptide(L)'
;MNRTVLNSLLLAAGFIGATAIILYTMGQPLICKCGYVKLWHGVVISSENSQHLSDWYTPSHIIHGILFFGLFTLILRKASLNLRLALSLVLECAWEILENTDMIINRYRESTISLDYFGDSVINSSADILAMVVGFFLAARLPVWASVAIIIVFEAITTWLIRDGLALNILMLVWPLEAVKAWQGG
;
A
#
# COMPACT_ATOMS: atom_id res chain seq x y z
N MET A 1 -6.94 -28.43 -4.53
CA MET A 1 -7.00 -26.95 -4.57
C MET A 1 -7.52 -26.51 -5.94
N ASN A 2 -8.44 -25.55 -6.02
CA ASN A 2 -8.96 -25.02 -7.28
C ASN A 2 -7.79 -24.42 -8.12
N ARG A 3 -7.67 -24.77 -9.40
CA ARG A 3 -6.60 -24.28 -10.29
C ARG A 3 -6.53 -22.74 -10.33
N THR A 4 -7.67 -22.06 -10.26
CA THR A 4 -7.69 -20.58 -10.22
C THR A 4 -7.03 -20.06 -8.96
N VAL A 5 -7.33 -20.64 -7.80
CA VAL A 5 -6.75 -20.24 -6.51
C VAL A 5 -5.25 -20.50 -6.47
N LEU A 6 -4.80 -21.68 -6.93
CA LEU A 6 -3.38 -21.98 -7.03
C LEU A 6 -2.66 -20.94 -7.91
N ASN A 7 -3.21 -20.62 -9.08
CA ASN A 7 -2.61 -19.63 -9.98
C ASN A 7 -2.57 -18.23 -9.35
N SER A 8 -3.61 -17.82 -8.60
CA SER A 8 -3.59 -16.54 -7.88
C SER A 8 -2.48 -16.47 -6.83
N LEU A 9 -2.30 -17.56 -6.05
CA LEU A 9 -1.24 -17.65 -5.05
C LEU A 9 0.15 -17.60 -5.68
N LEU A 10 0.35 -18.32 -6.78
CA LEU A 10 1.62 -18.31 -7.51
C LEU A 10 1.94 -16.94 -8.11
N LEU A 11 0.94 -16.23 -8.64
CA LEU A 11 1.11 -14.85 -9.11
C LEU A 11 1.50 -13.94 -7.96
N ALA A 12 0.75 -13.91 -6.87
CA ALA A 12 1.06 -13.06 -5.71
C ALA A 12 2.46 -13.36 -5.16
N ALA A 13 2.82 -14.63 -4.97
CA ALA A 13 4.14 -15.02 -4.49
C ALA A 13 5.27 -14.61 -5.45
N GLY A 14 5.05 -14.75 -6.77
CA GLY A 14 6.03 -14.36 -7.78
C GLY A 14 6.28 -12.85 -7.80
N PHE A 15 5.22 -12.05 -7.74
CA PHE A 15 5.33 -10.58 -7.70
C PHE A 15 5.96 -10.09 -6.39
N ILE A 16 5.52 -10.60 -5.24
CA ILE A 16 6.12 -10.27 -3.94
C ILE A 16 7.60 -10.62 -3.93
N GLY A 17 7.97 -11.82 -4.40
CA GLY A 17 9.37 -12.23 -4.47
C GLY A 17 10.21 -11.34 -5.38
N ALA A 18 9.67 -10.96 -6.55
CA ALA A 18 10.36 -10.05 -7.48
C ALA A 18 10.55 -8.65 -6.87
N THR A 19 9.50 -8.05 -6.32
CA THR A 19 9.58 -6.73 -5.67
C THR A 19 10.52 -6.76 -4.47
N ALA A 20 10.48 -7.81 -3.65
CA ALA A 20 11.37 -7.96 -2.51
C ALA A 20 12.85 -7.98 -2.92
N ILE A 21 13.18 -8.69 -4.00
CA ILE A 21 14.54 -8.70 -4.56
C ILE A 21 14.92 -7.30 -5.06
N ILE A 22 14.03 -6.63 -5.81
CA ILE A 22 14.28 -5.29 -6.34
C ILE A 22 14.55 -4.30 -5.21
N LEU A 23 13.67 -4.21 -4.21
CA LEU A 23 13.81 -3.30 -3.07
C LEU A 23 15.08 -3.57 -2.28
N TYR A 24 15.41 -4.85 -2.04
CA TYR A 24 16.66 -5.21 -1.39
C TYR A 24 17.89 -4.73 -2.20
N THR A 25 17.86 -4.87 -3.53
CA THR A 25 18.95 -4.37 -4.39
C THR A 25 19.00 -2.84 -4.49
N MET A 26 17.88 -2.15 -4.23
CA MET A 26 17.82 -0.70 -4.09
C MET A 26 18.36 -0.21 -2.74
N GLY A 27 18.70 -1.12 -1.82
CA GLY A 27 19.29 -0.81 -0.52
C GLY A 27 18.30 -0.76 0.64
N GLN A 28 17.04 -1.13 0.42
CA GLN A 28 16.06 -1.19 1.50
C GLN A 28 16.37 -2.32 2.49
N PRO A 29 16.18 -2.10 3.80
CA PRO A 29 16.49 -3.10 4.80
C PRO A 29 15.46 -4.25 4.74
N LEU A 30 15.91 -5.49 4.96
CA LEU A 30 15.00 -6.65 4.91
C LEU A 30 13.89 -6.58 5.97
N ILE A 31 14.24 -6.08 7.15
CA ILE A 31 13.35 -5.83 8.28
C ILE A 31 13.72 -4.49 8.91
N CYS A 32 12.89 -4.00 9.83
CA CYS A 32 13.21 -2.83 10.64
C CYS A 32 14.66 -2.84 11.17
N LYS A 33 15.36 -1.72 11.05
CA LYS A 33 16.72 -1.52 11.59
C LYS A 33 16.79 -1.65 13.11
N CYS A 34 15.64 -1.64 13.79
CA CYS A 34 15.49 -1.94 15.21
C CYS A 34 15.78 -3.41 15.57
N GLY A 35 15.91 -4.31 14.59
CA GLY A 35 16.34 -5.70 14.78
C GLY A 35 15.21 -6.68 15.11
N TYR A 36 13.95 -6.25 15.05
CA TYR A 36 12.78 -7.09 15.28
C TYR A 36 11.60 -6.64 14.41
N VAL A 37 10.57 -7.49 14.31
CA VAL A 37 9.37 -7.25 13.50
C VAL A 37 8.14 -7.21 14.40
N LYS A 38 7.33 -6.16 14.27
CA LYS A 38 6.01 -6.04 14.90
C LYS A 38 4.94 -6.52 13.92
N LEU A 39 3.86 -7.08 14.46
CA LEU A 39 2.64 -7.30 13.68
C LEU A 39 1.99 -5.98 13.29
N TRP A 40 1.94 -5.02 14.22
CA TRP A 40 1.33 -3.71 14.05
C TRP A 40 2.24 -2.63 14.64
N HIS A 41 2.45 -1.55 13.89
CA HIS A 41 3.12 -0.34 14.36
C HIS A 41 2.20 0.87 14.22
N GLY A 42 1.84 1.49 15.34
CA GLY A 42 0.82 2.55 15.38
C GLY A 42 1.35 3.98 15.47
N VAL A 43 2.66 4.20 15.38
CA VAL A 43 3.29 5.53 15.57
C VAL A 43 3.73 6.08 14.21
N VAL A 44 2.95 7.00 13.65
CA VAL A 44 3.16 7.54 12.31
C VAL A 44 4.44 8.37 12.21
N ILE A 45 4.66 9.31 13.12
CA ILE A 45 5.89 10.11 13.16
C ILE A 45 6.97 9.30 13.89
N SER A 46 7.56 8.34 13.19
CA SER A 46 8.69 7.56 13.69
C SER A 46 9.52 6.97 12.56
N SER A 47 10.78 6.67 12.85
CA SER A 47 11.66 5.93 11.93
C SER A 47 11.30 4.45 11.80
N GLU A 48 10.30 3.97 12.54
CA GLU A 48 9.75 2.61 12.44
C GLU A 48 8.50 2.54 11.57
N ASN A 49 7.96 3.68 11.12
CA ASN A 49 6.82 3.70 10.20
C ASN A 49 7.23 3.05 8.86
N SER A 50 6.35 2.22 8.32
CA SER A 50 6.62 1.40 7.13
C SER A 50 7.82 0.45 7.27
N GLN A 51 8.19 0.05 8.49
CA GLN A 51 9.30 -0.88 8.72
C GLN A 51 8.85 -2.27 9.19
N HIS A 52 7.56 -2.42 9.52
CA HIS A 52 6.97 -3.61 10.15
C HIS A 52 5.90 -4.26 9.27
N LEU A 53 5.24 -5.33 9.72
CA LEU A 53 4.27 -6.04 8.89
C LEU A 53 2.99 -5.26 8.58
N SER A 54 2.56 -4.37 9.47
CA SER A 54 1.43 -3.48 9.18
C SER A 54 1.49 -2.22 10.03
N ASP A 55 0.88 -1.17 9.52
CA ASP A 55 0.75 0.14 10.16
C ASP A 55 -0.48 0.88 9.60
N TRP A 56 -0.55 2.19 9.87
CA TRP A 56 -1.68 3.01 9.44
C TRP A 56 -1.79 3.24 7.94
N TYR A 57 -0.80 2.85 7.13
CA TYR A 57 -0.84 2.90 5.68
C TYR A 57 -1.30 1.58 5.05
N THR A 58 -1.26 0.45 5.77
CA THR A 58 -1.84 -0.83 5.33
C THR A 58 -3.30 -0.73 4.84
N PRO A 59 -4.21 0.06 5.48
CA PRO A 59 -5.55 0.30 4.94
C PRO A 59 -5.56 0.86 3.50
N SER A 60 -4.61 1.73 3.15
CA SER A 60 -4.47 2.28 1.79
C SER A 60 -4.20 1.20 0.76
N HIS A 61 -3.35 0.23 1.07
CA HIS A 61 -3.07 -0.91 0.19
C HIS A 61 -4.30 -1.81 0.02
N ILE A 62 -5.09 -2.03 1.08
CA ILE A 62 -6.39 -2.71 0.95
C ILE A 62 -7.32 -1.92 0.00
N ILE A 63 -7.36 -0.60 0.12
CA ILE A 63 -8.12 0.28 -0.78
C ILE A 63 -7.62 0.13 -2.22
N HIS A 64 -6.30 0.14 -2.48
CA HIS A 64 -5.74 -0.12 -3.81
C HIS A 64 -6.25 -1.43 -4.39
N GLY A 65 -6.26 -2.51 -3.59
CA GLY A 65 -6.79 -3.80 -4.01
C GLY A 65 -8.24 -3.72 -4.48
N ILE A 66 -9.09 -3.02 -3.71
CA ILE A 66 -10.50 -2.82 -4.06
C ILE A 66 -10.64 -1.98 -5.33
N LEU A 67 -9.90 -0.87 -5.42
CA LEU A 67 -9.95 0.06 -6.55
C LEU A 67 -9.45 -0.59 -7.85
N PHE A 68 -8.34 -1.34 -7.81
CA PHE A 68 -7.80 -2.04 -8.97
C PHE A 68 -8.72 -3.16 -9.43
N PHE A 69 -9.31 -3.93 -8.51
CA PHE A 69 -10.32 -4.91 -8.88
C PHE A 69 -11.50 -4.26 -9.60
N GLY A 70 -12.03 -3.16 -9.05
CA GLY A 70 -13.11 -2.37 -9.66
C GLY A 70 -12.74 -1.87 -11.04
N LEU A 71 -11.57 -1.22 -11.17
CA LEU A 71 -11.03 -0.68 -12.42
C LEU A 71 -10.93 -1.75 -13.50
N PHE A 72 -10.23 -2.85 -13.23
CA PHE A 72 -10.04 -3.91 -14.22
C PHE A 72 -11.31 -4.72 -14.48
N THR A 73 -12.26 -4.74 -13.56
CA THR A 73 -13.59 -5.30 -13.83
C THR A 73 -14.39 -4.43 -14.79
N LEU A 74 -14.30 -3.11 -14.67
CA LEU A 74 -14.99 -2.17 -15.57
C LEU A 74 -14.39 -2.16 -16.97
N ILE A 75 -13.06 -2.11 -17.08
CA ILE A 75 -12.33 -2.01 -18.36
C ILE A 75 -12.21 -3.38 -19.04
N LEU A 76 -11.90 -4.44 -18.28
CA LEU A 76 -11.66 -5.79 -18.80
C LEU A 76 -12.78 -6.76 -18.39
N ARG A 77 -14.01 -6.44 -18.80
CA ARG A 77 -15.22 -7.18 -18.40
C ARG A 77 -15.17 -8.70 -18.66
N LYS A 78 -14.47 -9.12 -19.71
CA LYS A 78 -14.32 -10.54 -20.10
C LYS A 78 -13.02 -11.20 -19.59
N ALA A 79 -12.13 -10.45 -18.95
CA ALA A 79 -10.88 -10.99 -18.44
C ALA A 79 -11.11 -11.97 -17.27
N SER A 80 -10.21 -12.95 -17.15
CA SER A 80 -10.19 -13.86 -16.01
C SER A 80 -9.80 -13.12 -14.73
N LEU A 81 -10.20 -13.66 -13.58
CA LEU A 81 -9.84 -13.13 -12.26
C LEU A 81 -8.32 -13.01 -12.10
N ASN A 82 -7.57 -14.00 -12.58
CA ASN A 82 -6.10 -14.01 -12.51
C ASN A 82 -5.46 -12.93 -13.38
N LEU A 83 -6.03 -12.61 -14.55
CA LEU A 83 -5.51 -11.51 -15.36
C LEU A 83 -5.74 -10.16 -14.67
N ARG A 84 -6.92 -9.94 -14.07
CA ARG A 84 -7.18 -8.73 -13.28
C ARG A 84 -6.25 -8.63 -12.07
N LEU A 85 -6.01 -9.75 -11.37
CA LEU A 85 -5.07 -9.81 -10.25
C LEU A 85 -3.65 -9.49 -10.71
N ALA A 86 -3.19 -10.11 -11.80
CA ALA A 86 -1.85 -9.87 -12.34
C ALA A 86 -1.64 -8.39 -12.70
N LEU A 87 -2.62 -7.74 -13.34
CA LEU A 87 -2.53 -6.31 -13.65
C LEU A 87 -2.59 -5.43 -12.39
N SER A 88 -3.36 -5.82 -11.38
CA SER A 88 -3.39 -5.13 -10.08
C SER A 88 -2.04 -5.23 -9.36
N LEU A 89 -1.42 -6.42 -9.38
CA LEU A 89 -0.07 -6.64 -8.87
C LEU A 89 0.97 -5.81 -9.62
N VAL A 90 0.88 -5.68 -10.94
CA VAL A 90 1.78 -4.80 -11.71
C VAL A 90 1.70 -3.36 -11.22
N LEU A 91 0.49 -2.81 -11.01
CA LEU A 91 0.33 -1.45 -10.54
C LEU A 91 0.86 -1.26 -9.12
N GLU A 92 0.50 -2.16 -8.21
CA GLU A 92 0.92 -2.08 -6.81
C GLU A 92 2.43 -2.25 -6.66
N CYS A 93 3.01 -3.28 -7.28
CA CYS A 93 4.45 -3.50 -7.22
C CYS A 93 5.23 -2.36 -7.87
N ALA A 94 4.70 -1.75 -8.94
CA ALA A 94 5.31 -0.57 -9.54
C ALA A 94 5.26 0.63 -8.58
N TRP A 95 4.16 0.80 -7.84
CA TRP A 95 4.05 1.81 -6.80
C TRP A 95 5.07 1.59 -5.69
N GLU A 96 5.13 0.40 -5.09
CA GLU A 96 6.10 0.05 -4.03
C GLU A 96 7.55 0.33 -4.44
N ILE A 97 7.91 -0.03 -5.67
CA ILE A 97 9.25 0.23 -6.21
C ILE A 97 9.48 1.74 -6.37
N LEU A 98 8.50 2.46 -6.93
CA LEU A 98 8.61 3.90 -7.17
C LEU A 98 8.67 4.70 -5.85
N GLU A 99 7.84 4.33 -4.87
CA GLU A 99 7.77 4.91 -3.53
C GLU A 99 9.10 4.83 -2.80
N ASN A 100 9.82 3.72 -3.02
CA ASN A 100 11.12 3.46 -2.43
C ASN A 100 12.31 4.04 -3.21
N THR A 101 12.07 4.89 -4.22
CA THR A 101 13.13 5.66 -4.89
C THR A 101 13.46 6.93 -4.12
N ASP A 102 14.70 7.41 -4.23
CA ASP A 102 15.13 8.69 -3.65
C ASP A 102 14.22 9.86 -4.05
N MET A 103 13.67 9.82 -5.27
CA MET A 103 12.76 10.85 -5.77
C MET A 103 11.50 10.96 -4.89
N ILE A 104 10.81 9.84 -4.62
CA ILE A 104 9.57 9.85 -3.85
C ILE A 104 9.84 9.97 -2.34
N ILE A 105 10.88 9.31 -1.82
CA ILE A 105 11.27 9.43 -0.41
C ILE A 105 11.57 10.89 -0.06
N ASN A 106 12.38 11.58 -0.85
CA ASN A 106 12.69 12.99 -0.60
C ASN A 106 11.45 13.87 -0.78
N ARG A 107 10.57 13.55 -1.73
CA ARG A 107 9.30 14.24 -1.91
C ARG A 107 8.41 14.16 -0.67
N TYR A 108 8.31 12.99 -0.04
CA TYR A 108 7.57 12.84 1.22
C TYR A 108 8.22 13.65 2.34
N ARG A 109 9.54 13.57 2.54
CA ARG A 109 10.24 14.36 3.56
C ARG A 109 10.01 15.87 3.43
N GLU A 110 9.99 16.38 2.22
CA GLU A 110 9.75 17.80 1.95
C GLU A 110 8.28 18.19 2.13
N SER A 111 7.37 17.31 1.71
CA SER A 111 5.94 17.66 1.53
C SER A 111 5.08 17.30 2.74
N THR A 112 5.44 16.29 3.52
CA THR A 112 4.63 15.78 4.63
C THR A 112 5.32 15.99 5.98
N ILE A 113 4.72 15.46 7.05
CA ILE A 113 5.26 15.46 8.41
C ILE A 113 6.33 14.36 8.63
N SER A 114 6.65 13.59 7.59
CA SER A 114 7.48 12.38 7.67
C SER A 114 8.97 12.68 7.44
N LEU A 115 9.54 13.60 8.22
CA LEU A 115 10.95 14.02 8.10
C LEU A 115 11.94 12.84 8.22
N ASP A 116 11.60 11.85 9.04
CA ASP A 116 12.37 10.63 9.28
C ASP A 116 11.86 9.42 8.46
N TYR A 117 11.21 9.66 7.31
CA TYR A 117 10.85 8.58 6.39
C TYR A 117 12.06 8.17 5.54
N PHE A 118 12.37 6.89 5.46
CA PHE A 118 13.55 6.36 4.75
C PHE A 118 13.17 5.42 3.61
N GLY A 119 11.89 5.37 3.23
CA GLY A 119 11.34 4.26 2.48
C GLY A 119 10.98 3.09 3.39
N ASP A 120 10.38 2.08 2.80
CA ASP A 120 9.81 0.92 3.46
C ASP A 120 10.84 -0.18 3.57
N SER A 121 10.73 -0.98 4.63
CA SER A 121 11.48 -2.22 4.69
C SER A 121 10.89 -3.24 3.71
N VAL A 122 11.72 -4.18 3.23
CA VAL A 122 11.29 -5.21 2.28
C VAL A 122 10.10 -6.03 2.83
N ILE A 123 10.10 -6.31 4.14
CA ILE A 123 9.00 -7.03 4.79
C ILE A 123 7.70 -6.21 4.82
N ASN A 124 7.79 -4.89 4.97
CA ASN A 124 6.64 -4.00 4.96
C ASN A 124 6.02 -3.95 3.56
N SER A 125 6.77 -3.56 2.54
CA SER A 125 6.30 -3.59 1.14
C SER A 125 5.74 -4.94 0.71
N SER A 126 6.33 -6.05 1.17
CA SER A 126 5.81 -7.39 0.90
C SER A 126 4.43 -7.62 1.56
N ALA A 127 4.24 -7.10 2.77
CA ALA A 127 2.98 -7.19 3.49
C ALA A 127 1.93 -6.23 2.92
N ASP A 128 2.32 -5.07 2.41
CA ASP A 128 1.45 -4.11 1.76
C ASP A 128 0.94 -4.63 0.42
N ILE A 129 1.80 -5.25 -0.41
CA ILE A 129 1.35 -5.99 -1.60
C ILE A 129 0.37 -7.10 -1.21
N LEU A 130 0.61 -7.81 -0.10
CA LEU A 130 -0.33 -8.82 0.39
C LEU A 130 -1.66 -8.21 0.84
N ALA A 131 -1.64 -7.05 1.49
CA ALA A 131 -2.83 -6.30 1.88
C ALA A 131 -3.64 -5.84 0.65
N MET A 132 -2.97 -5.42 -0.42
CA MET A 132 -3.60 -5.17 -1.73
C MET A 132 -4.26 -6.42 -2.29
N VAL A 133 -3.58 -7.57 -2.26
CA VAL A 133 -4.19 -8.85 -2.70
C VAL A 133 -5.43 -9.20 -1.87
N VAL A 134 -5.40 -8.96 -0.55
CA VAL A 134 -6.57 -9.14 0.32
C VAL A 134 -7.71 -8.21 -0.11
N GLY A 135 -7.45 -6.92 -0.31
CA GLY A 135 -8.42 -5.94 -0.78
C GLY A 135 -9.05 -6.33 -2.12
N PHE A 136 -8.24 -6.81 -3.06
CA PHE A 136 -8.70 -7.31 -4.36
C PHE A 136 -9.70 -8.46 -4.20
N PHE A 137 -9.39 -9.44 -3.34
CA PHE A 137 -10.28 -10.59 -3.11
C PHE A 137 -11.49 -10.28 -2.24
N LEU A 138 -11.44 -9.26 -1.38
CA LEU A 138 -12.61 -8.69 -0.71
C LEU A 138 -13.56 -8.11 -1.74
N ALA A 139 -13.09 -7.25 -2.64
CA ALA A 139 -13.90 -6.65 -3.68
C ALA A 139 -14.48 -7.69 -4.67
N ALA A 140 -13.76 -8.79 -4.91
CA ALA A 140 -14.25 -9.89 -5.74
C ALA A 140 -15.40 -10.70 -5.11
N ARG A 141 -15.63 -10.58 -3.80
CA ARG A 141 -16.64 -11.34 -3.05
C ARG A 141 -17.77 -10.49 -2.48
N LEU A 142 -17.47 -9.25 -2.14
CA LEU A 142 -18.43 -8.35 -1.50
C LEU A 142 -19.32 -7.65 -2.54
N PRO A 143 -20.56 -7.28 -2.16
CA PRO A 143 -21.37 -6.37 -2.97
C PRO A 143 -20.69 -5.00 -3.05
N VAL A 144 -20.94 -4.27 -4.15
CA VAL A 144 -20.29 -2.97 -4.42
C VAL A 144 -20.43 -1.98 -3.25
N TRP A 145 -21.60 -1.90 -2.62
CA TRP A 145 -21.82 -0.99 -1.50
C TRP A 145 -20.92 -1.29 -0.29
N ALA A 146 -20.61 -2.56 -0.03
CA ALA A 146 -19.75 -2.96 1.09
C ALA A 146 -18.29 -2.61 0.79
N SER A 147 -17.84 -2.79 -0.45
CA SER A 147 -16.52 -2.34 -0.90
C SER A 147 -16.36 -0.82 -0.76
N VAL A 148 -17.38 -0.05 -1.17
CA VAL A 148 -17.40 1.41 -1.01
C VAL A 148 -17.40 1.81 0.47
N ALA A 149 -18.18 1.12 1.31
CA ALA A 149 -18.19 1.37 2.75
C ALA A 149 -16.82 1.14 3.40
N ILE A 150 -16.10 0.09 3.00
CA ILE A 150 -14.73 -0.18 3.51
C ILE A 150 -13.79 0.97 3.15
N ILE A 151 -13.80 1.46 1.91
CA ILE A 151 -12.97 2.60 1.49
C ILE A 151 -13.27 3.83 2.35
N ILE A 152 -14.55 4.18 2.50
CA ILE A 152 -14.96 5.35 3.27
C ILE A 152 -14.55 5.22 4.73
N VAL A 153 -14.74 4.04 5.33
CA VAL A 153 -14.39 3.78 6.73
C VAL A 153 -12.89 3.88 6.94
N PHE A 154 -12.08 3.27 6.07
CA PHE A 154 -10.63 3.34 6.19
C PHE A 154 -10.12 4.77 6.02
N GLU A 155 -10.55 5.48 4.97
CA GLU A 155 -10.16 6.88 4.76
C GLU A 155 -10.59 7.78 5.92
N ALA A 156 -11.81 7.62 6.44
CA ALA A 156 -12.31 8.43 7.55
C ALA A 156 -11.55 8.13 8.86
N ILE A 157 -11.26 6.86 9.13
CA ILE A 157 -10.54 6.45 10.34
C ILE A 157 -9.10 6.95 10.31
N THR A 158 -8.37 6.75 9.22
CA THR A 158 -6.98 7.23 9.11
C THR A 158 -6.95 8.76 9.18
N THR A 159 -7.80 9.44 8.42
CA THR A 159 -7.89 10.91 8.43
C THR A 159 -8.19 11.43 9.84
N TRP A 160 -9.04 10.74 10.61
CA TRP A 160 -9.38 11.18 11.96
C TRP A 160 -8.29 10.87 12.98
N LEU A 161 -7.73 9.65 12.96
CA LEU A 161 -6.78 9.19 13.98
C LEU A 161 -5.37 9.71 13.78
N ILE A 162 -4.91 9.78 12.53
CA ILE A 162 -3.54 10.13 12.20
C ILE A 162 -3.41 11.41 11.37
N ARG A 163 -4.54 12.07 11.06
CA ARG A 163 -4.57 13.27 10.20
C ARG A 163 -3.91 13.06 8.84
N ASP A 164 -3.98 11.84 8.33
CA ASP A 164 -3.45 11.44 7.04
C ASP A 164 -4.27 10.25 6.51
N GLY A 165 -4.13 9.92 5.24
CA GLY A 165 -4.89 8.87 4.57
C GLY A 165 -4.55 8.83 3.09
N LEU A 166 -5.11 7.90 2.31
CA LEU A 166 -4.73 7.76 0.90
C LEU A 166 -4.99 9.05 0.11
N ALA A 167 -6.17 9.66 0.27
CA ALA A 167 -6.50 10.89 -0.46
C ALA A 167 -5.58 12.06 -0.09
N LEU A 168 -5.26 12.22 1.20
CA LEU A 168 -4.37 13.28 1.67
C LEU A 168 -2.92 13.03 1.26
N ASN A 169 -2.48 11.78 1.32
CA ASN A 169 -1.15 11.38 0.89
C ASN A 169 -0.95 11.67 -0.61
N ILE A 170 -1.89 11.27 -1.48
CA ILE A 170 -1.85 11.59 -2.91
C ILE A 170 -1.86 13.11 -3.14
N LEU A 171 -2.73 13.84 -2.44
CA LEU A 171 -2.80 15.30 -2.55
C LEU A 171 -1.45 15.92 -2.20
N MET A 172 -0.86 15.57 -1.06
CA MET A 172 0.39 16.15 -0.59
C MET A 172 1.60 15.76 -1.45
N LEU A 173 1.58 14.56 -2.04
CA LEU A 173 2.62 14.12 -2.96
C LEU A 173 2.62 14.91 -4.28
N VAL A 174 1.43 15.09 -4.87
CA VAL A 174 1.27 15.73 -6.19
C VAL A 174 1.21 17.25 -6.09
N TRP A 175 0.48 17.78 -5.12
CA TRP A 175 0.21 19.21 -4.94
C TRP A 175 0.22 19.60 -3.44
N PRO A 176 1.40 19.80 -2.83
CA PRO A 176 1.53 20.07 -1.41
C PRO A 176 0.92 21.41 -1.05
N LEU A 177 0.16 21.42 0.03
CA LEU A 177 -0.50 22.60 0.56
C LEU A 177 -0.06 22.82 2.01
N GLU A 178 0.46 24.00 2.31
CA GLU A 178 0.89 24.35 3.68
C GLU A 178 -0.24 24.22 4.69
N ALA A 179 -1.49 24.56 4.31
CA ALA A 179 -2.66 24.42 5.17
C ALA A 179 -2.93 22.95 5.55
N VAL A 180 -2.73 22.02 4.61
CA VAL A 180 -2.88 20.59 4.88
C VAL A 180 -1.73 20.12 5.75
N LYS A 181 -0.47 20.44 5.38
CA LYS A 181 0.73 20.08 6.17
C LYS A 181 0.62 20.53 7.63
N ALA A 182 0.17 21.76 7.87
CA ALA A 182 -0.05 22.30 9.21
C ALA A 182 -1.14 21.54 9.97
N TRP A 183 -2.23 21.17 9.30
CA TRP A 183 -3.28 20.36 9.90
C TRP A 183 -2.79 18.95 10.27
N GLN A 184 -2.00 18.30 9.41
CA GLN A 184 -1.39 17.00 9.70
C GLN A 184 -0.41 17.06 10.88
N GLY A 185 0.28 18.19 11.05
CA GLY A 185 1.30 18.41 12.08
C GLY A 185 0.80 18.51 13.53
N GLY A 186 -0.51 18.70 13.75
CA GLY A 186 -1.08 18.79 15.09
C GLY A 186 -1.52 20.19 15.49
#